data_AF-T1D4A6-F1
#
_entry.id   AF-T1D4A6-F1
#
_cell.length_a   1.000
_cell.length_b   1.000
_cell.length_c   1.000
_cell.angle_alpha   90.00
_cell.angle_beta   90.00
_cell.angle_gamma   90.00
#
_symmetry.space_group_name_H-M   'P 1'
#
loop_
_entity.id
_entity.type
_entity.pdbx_description
1 polymer ?
#
loop_
_entity_poly.entity_id
_entity_poly.type
_entity_poly.pdbx_seq_one_letter_code
_entity_poly.pdbx_strand_id
1 'polypeptide(L)'
;MRPLPPRDRGRPISVGEVSLLQERFLLESYALHRRDAPRLRSFLEAQGGYMLHVDGTETAGSPVVFVAWDEWSGLVLDSRVIPTEEHGNIAEFFRDLEATYSRPQGLCSDMGSGILKAAELVWPGLPH
;
A
#
# COMPACT_ATOMS: atom_id res chain seq x y z
N MET A 1 -15.39 -33.15 -5.25
CA MET A 1 -16.34 -32.70 -4.20
C MET A 1 -16.52 -31.20 -4.38
N ARG A 2 -17.72 -30.67 -4.59
CA ARG A 2 -17.94 -29.21 -4.75
C ARG A 2 -17.89 -28.56 -3.35
N PRO A 3 -17.18 -27.44 -3.15
CA PRO A 3 -17.20 -26.74 -1.87
C PRO A 3 -18.61 -26.24 -1.55
N LEU A 4 -18.96 -26.25 -0.26
CA LEU A 4 -20.22 -25.69 0.21
C LEU A 4 -20.23 -24.17 -0.08
N PRO A 5 -21.39 -23.59 -0.43
CA PRO A 5 -21.48 -22.15 -0.63
C PRO A 5 -21.17 -21.41 0.68
N PRO A 6 -20.53 -20.22 0.59
CA PRO A 6 -20.33 -19.38 1.76
C PRO A 6 -21.66 -19.05 2.45
N ARG A 7 -21.59 -18.69 3.74
CA ARG A 7 -22.79 -18.40 4.55
C ARG A 7 -22.65 -17.10 5.34
N ASP A 8 -23.71 -16.30 5.37
CA ASP A 8 -23.89 -15.20 6.32
C ASP A 8 -24.98 -15.59 7.34
N ARG A 9 -24.65 -15.56 8.64
CA ARG A 9 -25.58 -15.89 9.74
C ARG A 9 -26.41 -17.16 9.50
N GLY A 10 -25.75 -18.20 8.98
CA GLY A 10 -26.36 -19.51 8.70
C GLY A 10 -27.09 -19.65 7.36
N ARG A 11 -27.27 -18.56 6.60
CA ARG A 11 -27.93 -18.56 5.29
C ARG A 11 -26.91 -18.67 4.14
N PRO A 12 -27.15 -19.49 3.11
CA PRO A 12 -26.30 -19.54 1.93
C PRO A 12 -26.25 -18.17 1.26
N ILE A 13 -25.05 -17.72 0.91
CA ILE A 13 -24.82 -16.53 0.09
C ILE A 13 -24.16 -16.95 -1.22
N SER A 14 -24.48 -16.24 -2.30
CA SER A 14 -23.92 -16.55 -3.60
C SER A 14 -22.45 -16.12 -3.67
N VAL A 15 -21.65 -16.77 -4.53
CA VAL A 15 -20.27 -16.35 -4.78
C VAL A 15 -20.23 -14.91 -5.31
N GLY A 16 -21.18 -14.52 -6.17
CA GLY A 16 -21.26 -13.15 -6.69
C GLY A 16 -21.55 -12.11 -5.61
N GLU A 17 -22.37 -12.46 -4.62
CA GLU A 17 -22.63 -11.58 -3.47
C GLU A 17 -21.38 -11.44 -2.60
N VAL A 18 -20.60 -12.51 -2.40
CA VAL A 18 -19.30 -12.41 -1.71
C VAL A 18 -18.35 -11.48 -2.49
N SER A 19 -18.22 -11.66 -3.81
CA SER A 19 -17.35 -10.80 -4.63
C SER A 19 -17.77 -9.34 -4.58
N LEU A 20 -19.07 -9.04 -4.67
CA LEU A 20 -19.59 -7.67 -4.55
C LEU A 20 -19.28 -7.04 -3.20
N LEU A 21 -19.46 -7.79 -2.11
CA LEU A 21 -19.16 -7.31 -0.76
C LEU A 21 -17.66 -7.09 -0.55
N GLN A 22 -16.81 -7.96 -1.10
CA GLN A 22 -15.36 -7.79 -1.08
C GLN A 22 -14.92 -6.51 -1.81
N GLU A 23 -15.41 -6.30 -3.04
CA GLU A 23 -15.09 -5.11 -3.82
C GLU A 23 -15.57 -3.84 -3.11
N ARG A 24 -16.81 -3.84 -2.62
CA ARG A 24 -17.38 -2.73 -1.87
C ARG A 24 -16.54 -2.39 -0.64
N PHE A 25 -16.16 -3.40 0.15
CA PHE A 25 -15.33 -3.20 1.33
C PHE A 25 -13.98 -2.55 0.97
N LEU A 26 -13.31 -3.03 -0.07
CA LEU A 26 -12.02 -2.49 -0.50
C LEU A 26 -12.15 -1.04 -0.99
N LEU A 27 -13.16 -0.74 -1.82
CA LEU A 27 -13.40 0.61 -2.32
C LEU A 27 -13.76 1.60 -1.22
N GLU A 28 -14.66 1.21 -0.31
CA GLU A 28 -15.07 2.07 0.81
C GLU A 28 -13.89 2.29 1.79
N SER A 29 -13.11 1.25 2.08
CA SER A 29 -11.92 1.35 2.93
C SER A 29 -10.87 2.26 2.32
N TYR A 30 -10.59 2.12 1.03
CA TYR A 30 -9.63 2.97 0.33
C TYR A 30 -10.11 4.43 0.26
N ALA A 31 -11.39 4.66 -0.05
CA ALA A 31 -11.95 6.01 -0.09
C ALA A 31 -11.89 6.69 1.29
N LEU A 32 -12.22 5.95 2.36
CA LEU A 32 -12.11 6.43 3.73
C LEU A 32 -10.65 6.78 4.07
N HIS A 33 -9.73 5.87 3.77
CA HIS A 33 -8.30 6.06 3.99
C HIS A 33 -7.76 7.31 3.29
N ARG A 34 -8.10 7.49 2.01
CA ARG A 34 -7.68 8.66 1.21
C ARG A 34 -8.32 9.95 1.70
N ARG A 35 -9.59 9.93 2.11
CA ARG A 35 -10.28 11.10 2.68
C ARG A 35 -9.59 11.59 3.94
N ASP A 36 -9.16 10.65 4.78
CA ASP A 36 -8.57 10.94 6.09
C ASP A 36 -7.03 11.04 6.05
N ALA A 37 -6.42 11.01 4.85
CA ALA A 37 -4.98 11.14 4.65
C ALA A 37 -4.38 12.42 5.28
N PRO A 38 -5.04 13.60 5.27
CA PRO A 38 -4.52 14.78 5.99
C PRO A 38 -4.39 14.55 7.50
N ARG A 39 -5.31 13.79 8.11
CA ARG A 39 -5.24 13.45 9.53
C ARG A 39 -4.07 12.51 9.81
N LEU A 40 -3.85 11.53 8.94
CA LEU A 40 -2.69 10.64 9.02
C LEU A 40 -1.39 11.43 8.86
N ARG A 41 -1.32 12.35 7.90
CA ARG A 41 -0.17 13.27 7.75
C ARG A 41 0.12 14.04 9.03
N SER A 42 -0.88 14.68 9.64
CA SER A 42 -0.67 15.41 10.90
C SER A 42 -0.19 14.50 12.05
N PHE A 43 -0.62 13.24 12.07
CA PHE A 43 -0.11 12.26 13.03
C PHE A 43 1.37 11.95 12.80
N LEU A 44 1.79 11.71 11.54
CA LEU A 44 3.19 11.46 11.20
C LEU A 44 4.07 12.70 11.48
N GLU A 45 3.59 13.91 11.18
CA GLU A 45 4.30 15.15 11.50
C GLU A 45 4.48 15.33 13.01
N ALA A 46 3.45 15.04 13.82
CA ALA A 46 3.53 15.07 15.28
C ALA A 46 4.48 14.01 15.85
N GLN A 47 4.66 12.88 15.16
CA GLN A 47 5.64 11.84 15.48
C GLN A 47 7.09 12.28 15.14
N GLY A 48 7.28 13.36 14.39
CA GLY A 48 8.59 13.81 13.90
C GLY A 48 8.95 13.26 12.53
N GLY A 49 7.97 12.77 11.77
CA GLY A 49 8.14 12.08 10.50
C GLY A 49 7.82 10.58 10.63
N TYR A 50 8.28 9.82 9.64
CA TYR A 50 7.99 8.39 9.54
C TYR A 50 9.15 7.64 8.90
N MET A 51 9.29 6.36 9.25
CA MET A 51 10.22 5.43 8.63
C MET A 51 9.44 4.62 7.60
N LEU A 52 9.67 4.90 6.31
CA LEU A 52 8.92 4.24 5.26
C LEU A 52 9.41 2.80 5.12
N HIS A 53 8.51 1.83 5.28
CA HIS A 53 8.76 0.46 4.86
C HIS A 53 7.93 0.19 3.61
N VAL A 54 8.57 -0.40 2.59
CA VAL A 54 7.88 -0.85 1.38
C VAL A 54 8.18 -2.32 1.11
N ASP A 55 7.12 -3.08 0.89
CA ASP A 55 7.20 -4.47 0.44
C ASP A 55 6.34 -4.69 -0.81
N GLY A 56 6.83 -5.54 -1.71
CA GLY A 56 6.17 -5.90 -2.96
C GLY A 56 5.84 -7.39 -2.96
N THR A 57 4.55 -7.73 -2.89
CA THR A 57 4.11 -9.12 -2.99
C THR A 57 3.76 -9.47 -4.45
N GLU A 58 4.49 -10.42 -5.02
CA GLU A 58 4.15 -11.04 -6.30
C GLU A 58 3.27 -12.27 -6.08
N THR A 59 2.18 -12.38 -6.84
CA THR A 59 1.43 -13.64 -6.98
C THR A 59 1.64 -14.14 -8.39
N ALA A 60 2.07 -15.41 -8.56
CA ALA A 60 2.39 -15.97 -9.88
C ALA A 60 1.29 -15.67 -10.92
N GLY A 61 1.63 -14.89 -11.95
CA GLY A 61 0.71 -14.48 -13.02
C GLY A 61 -0.18 -13.27 -12.71
N SER A 62 0.09 -12.53 -11.63
CA SER A 62 -0.61 -11.28 -11.26
C SER A 62 0.37 -10.11 -11.11
N PRO A 63 -0.08 -8.85 -11.26
CA PRO A 63 0.78 -7.70 -11.02
C PRO A 63 1.20 -7.62 -9.54
N VAL A 64 2.33 -6.96 -9.27
CA VAL A 64 2.88 -6.83 -7.93
C VAL A 64 2.02 -5.86 -7.11
N VAL A 65 1.64 -6.25 -5.91
CA VAL A 65 1.00 -5.35 -4.95
C VAL A 65 2.08 -4.78 -4.04
N PHE A 66 2.27 -3.48 -4.12
CA PHE A 66 3.15 -2.75 -3.21
C PHE A 66 2.34 -2.24 -2.02
N VAL A 67 2.88 -2.43 -0.83
CA VAL A 67 2.35 -1.88 0.42
C VAL A 67 3.41 -0.99 1.04
N ALA A 68 3.02 0.24 1.39
CA ALA A 68 3.86 1.19 2.09
C ALA A 68 3.28 1.46 3.48
N TRP A 69 4.08 1.34 4.52
CA TRP A 69 3.68 1.65 5.89
C TRP A 69 4.77 2.44 6.63
N ASP A 70 4.37 3.09 7.71
CA ASP A 70 5.31 3.65 8.67
C ASP A 70 5.74 2.55 9.65
N GLU A 71 7.02 2.21 9.67
CA GLU A 71 7.59 1.18 10.54
C GLU A 71 7.46 1.55 12.03
N TRP A 72 7.42 2.84 12.38
CA TRP A 72 7.35 3.27 13.77
C TRP A 72 5.95 3.09 14.37
N SER A 73 4.90 3.50 13.64
CA SER A 73 3.52 3.39 14.09
C SER A 73 2.81 2.11 13.64
N GLY A 74 3.32 1.42 12.63
CA GLY A 74 2.68 0.28 11.97
C GLY A 74 1.49 0.66 11.08
N LEU A 75 1.26 1.95 10.82
CA LEU A 75 0.15 2.41 10.00
C LEU A 75 0.46 2.27 8.52
N VAL A 76 -0.44 1.64 7.78
CA VAL A 76 -0.38 1.58 6.31
C VAL A 76 -0.64 2.98 5.74
N LEU A 77 0.26 3.45 4.88
CA LEU A 77 0.20 4.75 4.24
C LEU A 77 -0.51 4.67 2.89
N ASP A 78 -0.17 3.68 2.08
CA ASP A 78 -0.79 3.41 0.79
C ASP A 78 -0.53 1.97 0.34
N SER A 79 -1.36 1.46 -0.57
CA SER A 79 -1.16 0.17 -1.22
C SER A 79 -1.59 0.26 -2.68
N ARG A 80 -0.73 -0.17 -3.62
CA ARG A 80 -1.00 -0.05 -5.05
C ARG A 80 -0.57 -1.28 -5.82
N VAL A 81 -1.38 -1.63 -6.81
CA VAL A 81 -1.00 -2.58 -7.85
C VAL A 81 -0.07 -1.86 -8.81
N ILE A 82 1.21 -2.24 -8.83
CA ILE A 82 2.21 -1.67 -9.72
C ILE A 82 2.53 -2.71 -10.80
N PRO A 83 2.19 -2.46 -12.08
CA PRO A 83 2.61 -3.32 -13.16
C PRO A 83 4.13 -3.37 -13.23
N THR A 84 4.66 -4.58 -13.39
CA THR A 84 6.04 -5.01 -13.08
C THR A 84 7.17 -4.05 -13.50
N GLU A 85 8.12 -3.88 -12.58
CA GLU A 85 9.55 -3.51 -12.68
C GLU A 85 10.00 -2.26 -13.45
N GLU A 86 9.11 -1.45 -14.03
CA GLU A 86 9.56 -0.14 -14.48
C GLU A 86 9.78 0.79 -13.28
N HIS A 87 11.04 1.11 -13.02
CA HIS A 87 11.50 2.03 -11.98
C HIS A 87 10.72 3.37 -11.96
N GLY A 88 10.20 3.80 -13.12
CA GLY A 88 9.33 4.97 -13.25
C GLY A 88 8.05 4.86 -12.42
N ASN A 89 7.38 3.70 -12.43
CA ASN A 89 6.12 3.51 -11.69
C ASN A 89 6.33 3.52 -10.17
N ILE A 90 7.45 2.93 -9.70
CA ILE A 90 7.81 2.98 -8.28
C ILE A 90 8.19 4.41 -7.87
N ALA A 91 8.92 5.14 -8.72
CA ALA A 91 9.25 6.53 -8.45
C ALA A 91 8.01 7.43 -8.39
N GLU A 92 7.02 7.22 -9.26
CA GLU A 92 5.72 7.92 -9.18
C GLU A 92 4.99 7.59 -7.88
N PHE A 93 4.96 6.31 -7.47
CA PHE A 93 4.40 5.91 -6.19
C PHE A 93 5.06 6.64 -5.01
N PHE A 94 6.39 6.76 -5.02
CA PHE A 94 7.15 7.48 -3.98
C PHE A 94 6.86 8.99 -4.00
N ARG A 95 6.77 9.62 -5.17
CA ARG A 95 6.38 11.03 -5.28
C ARG A 95 4.99 11.29 -4.72
N ASP A 96 4.04 10.40 -4.97
CA ASP A 96 2.69 10.52 -4.45
C ASP A 96 2.63 10.35 -2.92
N LEU A 97 3.44 9.43 -2.36
CA LEU A 97 3.62 9.28 -0.92
C LEU A 97 4.17 10.56 -0.30
N GLU A 98 5.24 11.13 -0.88
CA GLU A 98 5.83 12.39 -0.39
C GLU A 98 4.84 13.56 -0.49
N ALA A 99 4.11 13.68 -1.60
CA ALA A 99 3.09 14.71 -1.77
C ALA A 99 1.97 14.60 -0.72
N THR A 100 1.62 13.37 -0.33
CA THR A 100 0.55 13.11 0.65
C THR A 100 1.03 13.27 2.09
N TYR A 101 2.19 12.70 2.43
CA TYR A 101 2.63 12.49 3.83
C TYR A 101 3.94 13.18 4.19
N SER A 102 4.54 13.97 3.30
CA SER A 102 5.90 14.53 3.38
C SER A 102 7.02 13.51 3.16
N ARG A 103 8.26 13.99 3.05
CA ARG A 103 9.45 13.16 2.81
C ARG A 103 9.70 12.21 4.00
N PRO A 104 9.93 10.92 3.76
CA PRO A 104 10.27 9.97 4.84
C PRO A 104 11.62 10.29 5.48
N GLN A 105 11.85 9.79 6.70
CA GLN A 105 13.13 9.93 7.42
C GLN A 105 14.15 8.85 7.02
N GLY A 106 13.66 7.71 6.55
CA GLY A 106 14.46 6.61 6.01
C GLY A 106 13.55 5.63 5.27
N LEU A 107 14.16 4.68 4.57
CA LEU A 107 13.46 3.64 3.81
C LEU A 107 13.93 2.26 4.26
N CYS A 108 13.01 1.37 4.60
CA CYS A 108 13.26 -0.06 4.73
C CYS A 108 12.58 -0.76 3.55
N SER A 109 13.28 -1.66 2.87
CA SER A 109 12.67 -2.49 1.83
C SER A 109 13.43 -3.79 1.66
N ASP A 110 12.73 -4.86 1.29
CA ASP A 110 13.42 -6.05 0.77
C ASP A 110 14.14 -5.68 -0.54
N MET A 111 15.34 -6.21 -0.76
CA MET A 111 16.38 -5.61 -1.63
C MET A 111 16.13 -5.69 -3.15
N GLY A 112 14.92 -5.39 -3.62
CA GLY A 112 14.63 -5.23 -5.04
C GLY A 112 15.39 -4.04 -5.62
N SER A 113 16.24 -4.29 -6.64
CA SER A 113 17.02 -3.22 -7.32
C SER A 113 16.15 -2.08 -7.87
N GLY A 114 14.88 -2.37 -8.15
CA GLY A 114 13.85 -1.41 -8.54
C GLY A 114 13.57 -0.33 -7.50
N ILE A 115 13.37 -0.75 -6.24
CA ILE A 115 13.02 0.12 -5.13
C ILE A 115 14.18 1.08 -4.82
N LEU A 116 15.40 0.55 -4.72
CA LEU A 116 16.58 1.37 -4.38
C LEU A 116 16.84 2.47 -5.41
N LYS A 117 16.75 2.13 -6.71
CA LYS A 117 16.92 3.12 -7.79
C LYS A 117 15.80 4.16 -7.82
N ALA A 118 14.55 3.75 -7.57
CA ALA A 118 13.44 4.69 -7.46
C ALA A 118 13.59 5.61 -6.24
N ALA A 119 14.04 5.06 -5.10
CA ALA A 119 14.32 5.82 -3.89
C ALA A 119 15.45 6.84 -4.12
N GLU A 120 16.55 6.45 -4.75
CA GLU A 120 17.64 7.38 -5.06
C GLU A 120 17.21 8.46 -6.07
N LEU A 121 16.30 8.14 -7.01
CA LEU A 121 15.76 9.12 -7.95
C LEU A 121 14.84 10.15 -7.28
N VAL A 122 14.03 9.76 -6.30
CA VAL A 122 13.04 10.63 -5.65
C VAL A 122 13.61 11.30 -4.41
N TRP A 123 14.38 10.57 -3.61
CA TRP A 123 14.98 11.00 -2.35
C TRP A 123 16.49 10.73 -2.32
N PRO A 124 17.31 11.44 -3.12
CA PRO A 124 18.75 11.29 -3.07
C PRO A 124 19.29 11.43 -1.64
N GLY A 125 20.14 10.49 -1.22
CA GLY A 125 20.77 10.47 0.11
C GLY A 125 19.84 10.14 1.28
N LEU A 126 18.63 9.62 1.02
CA LEU A 126 17.78 9.07 2.07
C LEU A 126 18.45 7.84 2.71
N PRO A 127 18.54 7.75 4.05
CA PRO A 127 19.05 6.55 4.71
C PRO A 127 18.20 5.31 4.38
N HIS A 128 18.87 4.20 4.07
CA HIS A 128 18.29 2.87 3.86
C HIS A 128 18.80 1.91 4.92
#